data_AF-A0A1Z7Z541-F1
#
_entry.id   AF-A0A1Z7Z541-F1
#
_cell.length_a   1.000
_cell.length_b   1.000
_cell.length_c   1.000
_cell.angle_alpha   90.00
_cell.angle_beta   90.00
_cell.angle_gamma   90.00
#
_symmetry.space_group_name_H-M   'P 1'
#
loop_
_entity.id
_entity.type
_entity.pdbx_description
1 polymer ?
#
loop_
_entity_poly.entity_id
_entity_poly.type
_entity_poly.pdbx_seq_one_letter_code
_entity_poly.pdbx_strand_id
1 'polypeptide(L)'
;MTVKNEVCLFLIILVFGNISAQKKVFYDEDSFEIDAITYTNKCSSPIFSCVSEKIGHLEVYTLTYNFAFRTLNIDEINKLNALITKGENHKSIVNKTFIISYSDTLYGFNARMKDALLHHKSLGFKTKFEKKHFTFYENKILKKTKELNKCQKRNEKKYETYFLQAYTYDKGYLSEQNNEIRFVQDDSFFRNFFFDSGNNFKHAIINPNGACFIFKKVLTPFQMKSILKNKNWNQIELDLSATIHTNSINGIGFFKKDLYINKTKCLK
;
A
#
# COMPACT_ATOMS: atom_id res chain seq x y z
N MET A 1 -65.02 -9.41 -20.87
CA MET A 1 -64.35 -8.19 -20.35
C MET A 1 -63.09 -8.59 -19.56
N THR A 2 -62.20 -9.38 -20.18
CA THR A 2 -61.14 -10.16 -19.49
C THR A 2 -59.75 -9.96 -20.10
N VAL A 3 -59.67 -9.48 -21.35
CA VAL A 3 -58.40 -9.32 -22.09
C VAL A 3 -57.53 -8.18 -21.54
N LYS A 4 -58.12 -7.15 -20.90
CA LYS A 4 -57.36 -6.02 -20.33
C LYS A 4 -56.48 -6.41 -19.13
N ASN A 5 -56.85 -7.43 -18.36
CA ASN A 5 -56.09 -7.83 -17.18
C ASN A 5 -54.87 -8.70 -17.52
N GLU A 6 -54.93 -9.49 -18.60
CA GLU A 6 -53.80 -10.34 -19.01
C GLU A 6 -52.67 -9.54 -19.68
N VAL A 7 -53.01 -8.49 -20.45
CA VAL A 7 -52.03 -7.60 -21.08
C VAL A 7 -51.21 -6.83 -20.04
N CYS A 8 -51.82 -6.43 -18.92
CA CYS A 8 -51.10 -5.78 -17.82
C CYS A 8 -50.11 -6.73 -17.11
N LEU A 9 -50.46 -8.01 -16.94
CA LEU A 9 -49.59 -9.00 -16.29
C LEU A 9 -48.34 -9.29 -17.13
N PHE A 10 -48.50 -9.37 -18.45
CA PHE A 10 -47.39 -9.63 -19.38
C PHE A 10 -46.41 -8.45 -19.45
N LEU A 11 -46.92 -7.21 -19.34
CA LEU A 11 -46.12 -5.99 -19.31
C LEU A 11 -45.29 -5.86 -18.03
N ILE A 12 -45.83 -6.30 -16.88
CA ILE A 12 -45.11 -6.34 -15.61
C ILE A 12 -43.93 -7.31 -15.69
N ILE A 13 -44.13 -8.52 -16.24
CA ILE A 13 -43.04 -9.52 -16.37
C ILE A 13 -41.91 -9.03 -17.29
N LEU A 14 -42.23 -8.31 -18.37
CA LEU A 14 -41.22 -7.75 -19.29
C LEU A 14 -40.45 -6.57 -18.70
N VAL A 15 -41.08 -5.77 -17.82
CA VAL A 15 -40.40 -4.65 -17.15
C VAL A 15 -39.52 -5.13 -15.98
N PHE A 16 -39.91 -6.19 -15.28
CA PHE A 16 -39.11 -6.74 -14.16
C PHE A 16 -38.09 -7.82 -14.58
N GLY A 17 -38.20 -8.40 -15.78
CA GLY A 17 -37.30 -9.47 -16.27
C GLY A 17 -35.86 -9.02 -16.60
N ASN A 18 -35.59 -7.72 -16.62
CA ASN A 18 -34.27 -7.16 -16.97
C ASN A 18 -33.44 -6.71 -15.75
N ILE A 19 -33.72 -7.21 -14.55
CA ILE A 19 -32.80 -7.05 -13.43
C ILE A 19 -31.61 -7.98 -13.67
N SER A 20 -30.66 -7.51 -14.48
CA SER A 20 -29.33 -8.12 -14.57
C SER A 20 -28.63 -7.93 -13.23
N ALA A 21 -28.86 -8.87 -12.30
CA ALA A 21 -28.12 -8.94 -11.06
C ALA A 21 -26.64 -9.14 -11.42
N GLN A 22 -25.82 -8.14 -11.11
CA GLN A 22 -24.37 -8.27 -11.28
C GLN A 22 -23.91 -9.44 -10.40
N LYS A 23 -23.28 -10.44 -11.02
CA LYS A 23 -22.78 -11.61 -10.29
C LYS A 23 -21.61 -11.15 -9.42
N LYS A 24 -21.72 -11.36 -8.12
CA LYS A 24 -20.65 -11.08 -7.16
C LYS A 24 -19.95 -12.39 -6.81
N VAL A 25 -18.62 -12.38 -6.80
CA VAL A 25 -17.80 -13.50 -6.34
C VAL A 25 -16.78 -12.98 -5.34
N PHE A 26 -16.51 -13.75 -4.28
CA PHE A 26 -15.62 -13.36 -3.20
C PHE A 26 -14.52 -14.40 -3.08
N TYR A 27 -13.28 -13.95 -3.03
CA TYR A 27 -12.09 -14.79 -2.90
C TYR A 27 -11.34 -14.45 -1.62
N ASP A 28 -10.83 -15.48 -0.95
CA ASP A 28 -9.94 -15.34 0.18
C ASP A 28 -8.49 -15.03 -0.23
N GLU A 29 -7.62 -14.91 0.77
CA GLU A 29 -6.18 -14.67 0.61
C GLU A 29 -5.45 -15.70 -0.25
N ASP A 30 -5.97 -16.92 -0.35
CA ASP A 30 -5.38 -18.05 -1.07
C ASP A 30 -6.11 -18.29 -2.41
N SER A 31 -6.95 -17.34 -2.83
CA SER A 31 -7.75 -17.37 -4.06
C SER A 31 -8.82 -18.47 -4.10
N PHE A 32 -9.28 -18.95 -2.94
CA PHE A 32 -10.44 -19.82 -2.86
C PHE A 32 -11.72 -19.00 -2.77
N GLU A 33 -12.78 -19.44 -3.46
CA GLU A 33 -14.07 -18.78 -3.38
C GLU A 33 -14.68 -18.95 -1.97
N ILE A 34 -15.13 -17.86 -1.39
CA ILE A 34 -15.77 -17.79 -0.06
C ILE A 34 -17.12 -17.08 -0.15
N ASP A 35 -17.92 -17.17 0.90
CA ASP A 35 -19.18 -16.44 0.99
C ASP A 35 -18.97 -14.97 1.39
N ALA A 36 -19.99 -14.15 1.11
CA ALA A 36 -19.97 -12.71 1.39
C ALA A 36 -19.87 -12.36 2.88
N ILE A 37 -20.38 -13.23 3.78
CA ILE A 37 -20.33 -13.00 5.24
C ILE A 37 -18.91 -13.23 5.72
N THR A 38 -18.27 -14.34 5.30
CA THR A 38 -16.86 -14.62 5.59
C THR A 38 -15.97 -13.50 5.09
N TYR A 39 -16.19 -13.02 3.85
CA TYR A 39 -15.47 -11.87 3.30
C TYR A 39 -15.62 -10.63 4.18
N THR A 40 -16.86 -10.25 4.51
CA THR A 40 -17.16 -9.05 5.32
C THR A 40 -16.54 -9.11 6.72
N ASN A 41 -16.59 -10.29 7.34
CA ASN A 41 -15.99 -10.53 8.66
C ASN A 41 -14.46 -10.37 8.62
N LYS A 42 -13.79 -11.02 7.64
CA LYS A 42 -12.34 -10.87 7.44
C LYS A 42 -11.96 -9.42 7.10
N CYS A 43 -12.73 -8.73 6.26
CA CYS A 43 -12.50 -7.32 5.92
C CYS A 43 -12.53 -6.35 7.10
N SER A 44 -13.22 -6.71 8.18
CA SER A 44 -13.30 -5.88 9.38
C SER A 44 -11.99 -5.91 10.18
N SER A 45 -11.17 -6.95 9.99
CA SER A 45 -9.90 -7.15 10.67
C SER A 45 -8.79 -6.24 10.12
N PRO A 46 -7.91 -5.69 10.98
CA PRO A 46 -6.82 -4.83 10.54
C PRO A 46 -5.76 -5.56 9.69
N ILE A 47 -5.69 -6.89 9.75
CA ILE A 47 -4.68 -7.68 9.02
C ILE A 47 -5.08 -7.99 7.58
N PHE A 48 -6.33 -7.75 7.17
CA PHE A 48 -6.78 -7.98 5.80
C PHE A 48 -7.03 -6.68 5.02
N SER A 49 -6.79 -6.71 3.72
CA SER A 49 -7.19 -5.69 2.75
C SER A 49 -8.21 -6.29 1.80
N CYS A 50 -9.23 -5.51 1.51
CA CYS A 50 -10.35 -5.90 0.69
C CYS A 50 -10.40 -5.00 -0.54
N VAL A 51 -10.34 -5.62 -1.71
CA VAL A 51 -10.34 -4.94 -3.00
C VAL A 51 -11.51 -5.45 -3.81
N SER A 52 -12.22 -4.55 -4.48
CA SER A 52 -13.26 -4.91 -5.42
C SER A 52 -12.90 -4.41 -6.82
N GLU A 53 -13.10 -5.28 -7.81
CA GLU A 53 -12.80 -5.01 -9.21
C GLU A 53 -13.97 -5.46 -10.08
N LYS A 54 -14.28 -4.68 -11.12
CA LYS A 54 -15.34 -5.01 -12.07
C LYS A 54 -14.74 -5.57 -13.34
N ILE A 55 -15.04 -6.83 -13.64
CA ILE A 55 -14.57 -7.54 -14.83
C ILE A 55 -15.80 -7.88 -15.69
N GLY A 56 -16.11 -7.03 -16.67
CA GLY A 56 -17.32 -7.13 -17.48
C GLY A 56 -18.60 -7.00 -16.62
N HIS A 57 -19.38 -8.08 -16.54
CA HIS A 57 -20.60 -8.17 -15.74
C HIS A 57 -20.38 -8.75 -14.32
N LEU A 58 -19.15 -9.13 -14.01
CA LEU A 58 -18.75 -9.72 -12.74
C LEU A 58 -18.17 -8.64 -11.81
N GLU A 59 -18.56 -8.66 -10.55
CA GLU A 59 -17.92 -7.90 -9.49
C GLU A 59 -17.12 -8.87 -8.61
N VAL A 60 -15.79 -8.76 -8.67
CA VAL A 60 -14.85 -9.63 -7.97
C VAL A 60 -14.38 -8.93 -6.71
N TYR A 61 -14.49 -9.61 -5.58
CA TYR A 61 -14.05 -9.14 -4.27
C TYR A 61 -12.92 -10.03 -3.78
N THR A 62 -11.74 -9.48 -3.57
CA THR A 62 -10.54 -10.26 -3.21
C THR A 62 -9.99 -9.79 -1.86
N LEU A 63 -9.70 -10.75 -0.99
CA LEU A 63 -8.97 -10.55 0.25
C LEU A 63 -7.48 -10.72 0.03
N THR A 64 -6.68 -9.88 0.67
CA THR A 64 -5.23 -10.05 0.73
C THR A 64 -4.69 -9.65 2.10
N TYR A 65 -3.56 -10.21 2.53
CA TYR A 65 -2.94 -9.85 3.81
C TYR A 65 -2.34 -8.44 3.77
N ASN A 66 -2.50 -7.63 4.82
CA ASN A 66 -1.81 -6.34 4.96
C ASN A 66 -0.36 -6.46 5.42
N PHE A 67 0.01 -7.61 5.97
CA PHE A 67 1.29 -7.85 6.64
C PHE A 67 1.81 -9.23 6.26
N ALA A 68 3.12 -9.37 6.12
CA ALA A 68 3.78 -10.65 5.91
C ALA A 68 5.16 -10.65 6.58
N PHE A 69 5.59 -11.84 6.99
CA PHE A 69 6.94 -12.11 7.47
C PHE A 69 7.68 -13.00 6.49
N ARG A 70 8.98 -12.78 6.37
CA ARG A 70 9.87 -13.55 5.52
C ARG A 70 11.28 -13.52 6.08
N THR A 71 12.11 -14.50 5.75
CA THR A 71 13.56 -14.44 5.97
C THR A 71 14.28 -14.42 4.64
N LEU A 72 15.27 -13.54 4.49
CA LEU A 72 16.15 -13.50 3.33
C LEU A 72 17.20 -14.60 3.43
N ASN A 73 17.47 -15.28 2.32
CA ASN A 73 18.67 -16.08 2.20
C ASN A 73 19.90 -15.21 1.93
N ILE A 74 21.08 -15.82 1.95
CA ILE A 74 22.38 -15.13 1.82
C ILE A 74 22.50 -14.42 0.46
N ASP A 75 22.06 -15.04 -0.63
CA ASP A 75 22.14 -14.45 -1.97
C ASP A 75 21.25 -13.21 -2.11
N GLU A 76 20.09 -13.24 -1.48
CA GLU A 76 19.14 -12.12 -1.44
C GLU A 76 19.69 -10.95 -0.62
N ILE A 77 20.33 -11.24 0.51
CA ILE A 77 21.06 -10.25 1.32
C ILE A 77 22.20 -9.63 0.50
N ASN A 78 22.95 -10.44 -0.24
CA ASN A 78 24.05 -9.95 -1.08
C ASN A 78 23.56 -9.05 -2.21
N LYS A 79 22.47 -9.43 -2.89
CA LYS A 79 21.83 -8.59 -3.93
C LYS A 79 21.31 -7.27 -3.35
N LEU A 80 20.65 -7.32 -2.20
CA LEU A 80 20.18 -6.12 -1.49
C LEU A 80 21.36 -5.19 -1.17
N ASN A 81 22.44 -5.73 -0.60
CA ASN A 81 23.64 -4.96 -0.29
C ASN A 81 24.27 -4.35 -1.55
N ALA A 82 24.35 -5.10 -2.65
CA ALA A 82 24.89 -4.61 -3.92
C ALA A 82 24.07 -3.44 -4.48
N LEU A 83 22.73 -3.53 -4.45
CA LEU A 83 21.85 -2.45 -4.92
C LEU A 83 21.98 -1.17 -4.10
N ILE A 84 22.10 -1.31 -2.78
CA ILE A 84 22.18 -0.15 -1.89
C ILE A 84 23.57 0.49 -1.95
N THR A 85 24.63 -0.32 -2.01
CA THR A 85 26.01 0.19 -2.09
C THR A 85 26.36 0.82 -3.43
N LYS A 86 25.70 0.42 -4.53
CA LYS A 86 25.88 1.04 -5.86
C LYS A 86 25.54 2.54 -5.87
N GLY A 87 24.73 3.02 -4.91
CA GLY A 87 24.28 4.42 -4.81
C GLY A 87 25.00 5.29 -3.77
N GLU A 88 25.83 4.73 -2.87
CA GLU A 88 26.52 5.51 -1.83
C GLU A 88 28.01 5.16 -1.73
N ASN A 89 28.87 6.17 -1.62
CA ASN A 89 30.29 6.02 -1.32
C ASN A 89 30.48 5.27 0.02
N HIS A 90 30.61 3.94 -0.05
CA HIS A 90 31.24 3.00 0.91
C HIS A 90 30.98 3.20 2.42
N LYS A 91 29.89 3.84 2.86
CA LYS A 91 29.53 3.77 4.28
C LYS A 91 29.07 2.35 4.56
N SER A 92 29.70 1.68 5.53
CA SER A 92 29.30 0.35 5.98
C SER A 92 27.83 0.38 6.43
N ILE A 93 26.95 -0.12 5.56
CA ILE A 93 25.52 -0.34 5.83
C ILE A 93 25.31 -1.73 6.43
N VAL A 94 26.41 -2.48 6.58
CA VAL A 94 26.48 -3.76 7.27
C VAL A 94 25.98 -3.54 8.71
N ASN A 95 25.05 -4.39 9.15
CA ASN A 95 24.42 -4.38 10.47
C ASN A 95 23.34 -3.30 10.74
N LYS A 96 22.80 -2.63 9.73
CA LYS A 96 21.64 -1.72 9.90
C LYS A 96 20.31 -2.36 9.54
N THR A 97 19.24 -1.90 10.17
CA THR A 97 17.87 -2.24 9.75
C THR A 97 17.47 -1.37 8.58
N PHE A 98 17.13 -1.97 7.44
CA PHE A 98 16.66 -1.25 6.27
C PHE A 98 15.16 -1.00 6.35
N ILE A 99 14.73 0.18 5.95
CA ILE A 99 13.32 0.54 5.80
C ILE A 99 13.13 0.98 4.36
N ILE A 100 12.50 0.13 3.56
CA ILE A 100 12.30 0.32 2.13
C ILE A 100 10.86 0.72 1.90
N SER A 101 10.66 1.79 1.14
CA SER A 101 9.35 2.17 0.60
C SER A 101 9.42 2.11 -0.91
N TYR A 102 8.46 1.44 -1.54
CA TYR A 102 8.42 1.20 -2.97
C TYR A 102 7.33 2.03 -3.65
N SER A 103 7.59 2.47 -4.88
CA SER A 103 6.63 3.17 -5.73
C SER A 103 6.89 2.87 -7.18
N ASP A 104 5.89 2.35 -7.91
CA ASP A 104 6.07 2.04 -9.34
C ASP A 104 6.50 3.28 -10.15
N THR A 105 5.94 4.45 -9.84
CA THR A 105 6.26 5.68 -10.56
C THR A 105 6.38 6.86 -9.62
N LEU A 106 7.49 7.59 -9.74
CA LEU A 106 7.67 8.90 -9.13
C LEU A 106 7.14 9.96 -10.08
N TYR A 107 6.06 10.63 -9.68
CA TYR A 107 5.46 11.67 -10.50
C TYR A 107 5.97 13.05 -10.08
N GLY A 108 6.71 13.69 -10.99
CA GLY A 108 6.99 15.12 -10.90
C GLY A 108 5.74 15.96 -11.01
N PHE A 109 5.81 17.17 -10.49
CA PHE A 109 4.83 18.23 -10.60
C PHE A 109 4.33 18.41 -12.03
N ASN A 110 5.23 18.54 -13.02
CA ASN A 110 4.83 18.75 -14.41
C ASN A 110 4.02 17.56 -14.96
N ALA A 111 4.43 16.34 -14.63
CA ALA A 111 3.70 15.13 -15.01
C ALA A 111 2.31 15.07 -14.36
N ARG A 112 2.20 15.39 -13.05
CA ARG A 112 0.90 15.46 -12.35
C ARG A 112 -0.02 16.51 -12.96
N MET A 113 0.53 17.66 -13.35
CA MET A 113 -0.24 18.72 -13.98
C MET A 113 -0.79 18.26 -15.33
N LYS A 114 0.05 17.61 -16.16
CA LYS A 114 -0.38 17.07 -17.45
C LYS A 114 -1.49 16.04 -17.28
N ASP A 115 -1.35 15.09 -16.36
CA ASP A 115 -2.35 14.05 -16.11
C ASP A 115 -3.66 14.63 -15.59
N ALA A 116 -3.61 15.60 -14.67
CA ALA A 116 -4.81 16.27 -14.17
C ALA A 116 -5.54 17.06 -15.27
N LEU A 117 -4.81 17.74 -16.16
CA LEU A 117 -5.40 18.46 -17.29
C LEU A 117 -6.06 17.50 -18.29
N LEU A 118 -5.45 16.34 -18.55
CA LEU A 118 -6.05 15.30 -19.40
C LEU A 118 -7.35 14.77 -18.79
N HIS A 119 -7.34 14.46 -17.50
CA HIS A 119 -8.52 13.95 -16.79
C HIS A 119 -9.65 14.99 -16.68
N HIS A 120 -9.30 16.26 -16.53
CA HIS A 120 -10.29 17.35 -16.50
C HIS A 120 -10.96 17.54 -17.87
N LYS A 121 -10.17 17.47 -18.96
CA LYS A 121 -10.70 17.47 -20.33
C LYS A 121 -11.63 16.29 -20.61
N SER A 122 -11.29 15.08 -20.16
CA SER A 122 -12.12 13.89 -20.40
C SER A 122 -13.46 13.94 -19.66
N LEU A 123 -13.57 14.71 -18.59
CA LEU A 123 -14.80 14.90 -17.81
C LEU A 123 -15.66 16.10 -18.28
N GLY A 124 -15.25 16.80 -19.34
CA GLY A 124 -16.03 17.90 -19.92
C GLY A 124 -16.16 19.14 -19.03
N PHE A 125 -15.34 19.26 -17.98
CA PHE A 125 -15.37 20.44 -17.12
C PHE A 125 -14.82 21.67 -17.88
N LYS A 126 -15.60 22.77 -17.91
CA LYS A 126 -15.25 24.01 -18.62
C LYS A 126 -14.37 24.98 -17.82
N THR A 127 -14.09 24.70 -16.55
CA THR A 127 -13.30 25.61 -15.70
C THR A 127 -11.85 25.60 -16.16
N LYS A 128 -11.29 26.77 -16.49
CA LYS A 128 -9.85 26.94 -16.72
C LYS A 128 -9.13 26.53 -15.44
N PHE A 129 -8.53 25.33 -15.43
CA PHE A 129 -7.74 24.87 -14.30
C PHE A 129 -6.51 25.78 -14.17
N GLU A 130 -6.50 26.69 -13.20
CA GLU A 130 -5.48 27.73 -13.13
C GLU A 130 -4.15 27.21 -12.58
N LYS A 131 -3.05 27.60 -13.25
CA LYS A 131 -1.65 27.30 -12.86
C LYS A 131 -1.34 27.67 -11.39
N LYS A 132 -2.05 28.65 -10.82
CA LYS A 132 -1.91 29.09 -9.41
C LYS A 132 -2.25 27.99 -8.41
N HIS A 133 -3.23 27.12 -8.69
CA HIS A 133 -3.55 26.00 -7.82
C HIS A 133 -2.36 25.04 -7.71
N PHE A 134 -1.66 24.83 -8.83
CA PHE A 134 -0.51 23.95 -8.89
C PHE A 134 0.68 24.48 -8.07
N THR A 135 1.03 25.77 -8.14
CA THR A 135 2.11 26.35 -7.31
C THR A 135 1.88 26.18 -5.80
N PHE A 136 0.63 26.23 -5.33
CA PHE A 136 0.30 25.91 -3.94
C PHE A 136 0.56 24.43 -3.59
N TYR A 137 0.17 23.51 -4.48
CA TYR A 137 0.43 22.08 -4.31
C TYR A 137 1.92 21.74 -4.32
N GLU A 138 2.70 22.39 -5.17
CA GLU A 138 4.16 22.25 -5.24
C GLU A 138 4.82 22.58 -3.90
N ASN A 139 4.53 23.78 -3.37
CA ASN A 139 5.04 24.21 -2.06
C ASN A 139 4.62 23.26 -0.93
N LYS A 140 3.39 22.75 -0.98
CA LYS A 140 2.88 21.77 -0.01
C LYS A 140 3.62 20.43 -0.11
N ILE A 141 3.95 19.97 -1.31
CA ILE A 141 4.75 18.75 -1.53
C ILE A 141 6.17 18.97 -0.99
N LEU A 142 6.84 20.06 -1.37
CA LEU A 142 8.19 20.39 -0.91
C LEU A 142 8.28 20.47 0.63
N LYS A 143 7.28 21.10 1.28
CA LYS A 143 7.21 21.16 2.75
C LYS A 143 7.08 19.76 3.36
N LYS A 144 6.24 18.90 2.79
CA LYS A 144 6.07 17.51 3.24
C LYS A 144 7.35 16.69 3.06
N THR A 145 8.04 16.84 1.93
CA THR A 145 9.33 16.18 1.67
C THR A 145 10.36 16.55 2.74
N LYS A 146 10.47 17.85 3.06
CA LYS A 146 11.37 18.33 4.13
C LYS A 146 11.00 17.79 5.52
N GLU A 147 9.70 17.76 5.86
CA GLU A 147 9.21 17.17 7.12
C GLU A 147 9.55 15.67 7.20
N LEU A 148 9.34 14.93 6.10
CA LEU A 148 9.65 13.51 6.00
C LEU A 148 11.15 13.24 6.14
N ASN A 149 12.01 14.03 5.49
CA ASN A 149 13.46 13.85 5.62
C ASN A 149 13.94 14.08 7.06
N LYS A 150 13.46 15.14 7.72
CA LYS A 150 13.75 15.38 9.14
C LYS A 150 13.32 14.19 10.01
N CYS A 151 12.20 13.56 9.65
CA CYS A 151 11.73 12.33 10.29
C CYS A 151 12.71 11.17 10.14
N GLN A 152 13.10 10.90 8.90
CA GLN A 152 13.98 9.80 8.54
C GLN A 152 15.30 9.95 9.27
N LYS A 153 15.96 11.11 9.14
CA LYS A 153 17.22 11.41 9.84
C LYS A 153 17.15 11.19 11.35
N ARG A 154 16.03 11.57 11.99
CA ARG A 154 15.84 11.33 13.43
C ARG A 154 15.74 9.84 13.75
N ASN A 155 15.00 9.07 12.96
CA ASN A 155 14.83 7.64 13.17
C ASN A 155 16.11 6.85 12.85
N GLU A 156 16.83 7.21 11.78
CA GLU A 156 18.14 6.63 11.44
C GLU A 156 19.12 6.76 12.59
N LYS A 157 19.16 7.93 13.24
CA LYS A 157 20.01 8.16 14.41
C LYS A 157 19.55 7.38 15.64
N LYS A 158 18.23 7.26 15.86
CA LYS A 158 17.65 6.69 17.09
C LYS A 158 17.63 5.16 17.10
N TYR A 159 17.44 4.53 15.94
CA TYR A 159 17.19 3.09 15.81
C TYR A 159 18.23 2.37 14.93
N GLU A 160 19.32 3.04 14.54
CA GLU A 160 20.34 2.49 13.63
C GLU A 160 19.76 1.97 12.30
N THR A 161 18.74 2.68 11.81
CA THR A 161 18.04 2.31 10.58
C THR A 161 18.62 3.00 9.35
N TYR A 162 18.28 2.50 8.18
CA TYR A 162 18.60 3.10 6.89
C TYR A 162 17.34 3.18 6.02
N PHE A 163 16.88 4.39 5.72
CA PHE A 163 15.70 4.58 4.88
C PHE A 163 16.06 4.62 3.40
N LEU A 164 15.29 3.87 2.61
CA LEU A 164 15.42 3.80 1.16
C LEU A 164 14.05 3.98 0.47
N GLN A 165 14.02 4.80 -0.57
CA GLN A 165 12.89 4.90 -1.47
C GLN A 165 13.21 4.22 -2.81
N ALA A 166 12.63 3.04 -3.04
CA ALA A 166 12.76 2.30 -4.29
C ALA A 166 11.70 2.74 -5.31
N TYR A 167 12.04 2.79 -6.60
CA TYR A 167 11.09 3.15 -7.64
C TYR A 167 11.40 2.54 -9.00
N THR A 168 10.39 2.27 -9.83
CA THR A 168 10.62 1.73 -11.18
C THR A 168 10.81 2.85 -12.22
N TYR A 169 9.88 3.81 -12.27
CA TYR A 169 9.87 4.87 -13.27
C TYR A 169 9.96 6.26 -12.63
N ASP A 170 10.77 7.16 -13.19
CA ASP A 170 10.76 8.57 -12.85
C ASP A 170 10.12 9.40 -13.97
N LYS A 171 9.04 10.13 -13.64
CA LYS A 171 8.37 11.09 -14.52
C LYS A 171 8.71 12.53 -14.08
N GLY A 172 10.01 12.82 -13.97
CA GLY A 172 10.55 14.15 -13.67
C GLY A 172 10.53 14.54 -12.18
N TYR A 173 10.26 13.61 -11.27
CA TYR A 173 10.24 13.88 -9.84
C TYR A 173 11.65 14.19 -9.30
N LEU A 174 12.66 13.40 -9.66
CA LEU A 174 14.01 13.57 -9.12
C LEU A 174 14.67 14.87 -9.58
N SER A 175 14.40 15.29 -10.82
CA SER A 175 14.86 16.58 -11.34
C SER A 175 14.21 17.79 -10.66
N GLU A 176 13.04 17.61 -10.05
CA GLU A 176 12.24 18.69 -9.43
C GLU A 176 12.37 18.74 -7.90
N GLN A 177 12.93 17.70 -7.27
CA GLN A 177 13.13 17.67 -5.82
C GLN A 177 14.61 17.86 -5.46
N ASN A 178 14.85 18.53 -4.33
CA ASN A 178 16.19 18.58 -3.77
C ASN A 178 16.50 17.21 -3.13
N ASN A 179 17.58 16.55 -3.59
CA ASN A 179 17.95 15.14 -3.38
C ASN A 179 18.31 14.74 -1.93
N GLU A 180 17.54 15.18 -0.94
CA GLU A 180 17.84 14.84 0.46
C GLU A 180 17.30 13.47 0.90
N ILE A 181 16.46 12.84 0.08
CA ILE A 181 15.96 11.47 0.26
C ILE A 181 16.76 10.55 -0.65
N ARG A 182 17.10 9.36 -0.15
CA ARG A 182 17.82 8.35 -0.93
C ARG A 182 16.85 7.58 -1.82
N PHE A 183 17.04 7.71 -3.12
CA PHE A 183 16.30 6.98 -4.14
C PHE A 183 17.17 5.91 -4.76
N VAL A 184 16.60 4.72 -4.98
CA VAL A 184 17.22 3.65 -5.79
C VAL A 184 16.23 3.26 -6.86
N GLN A 185 16.67 3.33 -8.11
CA GLN A 185 15.89 2.79 -9.20
C GLN A 185 15.88 1.27 -9.11
N ASP A 186 14.69 0.70 -9.17
CA ASP A 186 14.42 -0.72 -9.10
C ASP A 186 14.18 -1.28 -10.49
N ASP A 187 15.11 -2.09 -11.00
CA ASP A 187 14.95 -2.86 -12.24
C ASP A 187 14.10 -4.13 -11.99
N SER A 188 13.03 -4.00 -11.21
CA SER A 188 12.11 -5.05 -10.75
C SER A 188 12.62 -5.98 -9.64
N PHE A 189 13.78 -5.73 -9.02
CA PHE A 189 14.23 -6.52 -7.88
C PHE A 189 13.28 -6.37 -6.69
N PHE A 190 13.14 -5.16 -6.14
CA PHE A 190 12.28 -4.91 -4.99
C PHE A 190 10.83 -5.28 -5.30
N ARG A 191 10.35 -4.92 -6.50
CA ARG A 191 9.01 -5.25 -6.96
C ARG A 191 8.73 -6.74 -6.90
N ASN A 192 9.52 -7.56 -7.59
CA ASN A 192 9.27 -9.00 -7.67
C ASN A 192 9.54 -9.71 -6.35
N PHE A 193 10.44 -9.14 -5.54
CA PHE A 193 10.95 -9.80 -4.37
C PHE A 193 10.16 -9.53 -3.09
N PHE A 194 9.72 -8.28 -2.89
CA PHE A 194 8.97 -7.86 -1.70
C PHE A 194 7.53 -7.44 -2.01
N PHE A 195 7.28 -6.96 -3.24
CA PHE A 195 6.09 -6.16 -3.55
C PHE A 195 5.29 -6.73 -4.72
N ASP A 196 5.25 -8.07 -4.82
CA ASP A 196 4.57 -8.76 -5.92
C ASP A 196 3.14 -8.18 -6.13
N SER A 197 2.83 -8.07 -7.42
CA SER A 197 1.65 -7.46 -8.01
C SER A 197 0.32 -7.93 -7.43
N GLY A 198 0.23 -9.19 -6.99
CA GLY A 198 -0.99 -9.72 -6.37
C GLY A 198 -1.29 -9.11 -4.99
N ASN A 199 -0.25 -8.67 -4.27
CA ASN A 199 -0.41 -8.17 -2.92
C ASN A 199 -0.38 -6.64 -2.84
N ASN A 200 0.35 -5.90 -3.67
CA ASN A 200 0.44 -4.43 -3.50
C ASN A 200 1.05 -4.01 -2.14
N PHE A 201 1.98 -4.80 -1.61
CA PHE A 201 2.86 -4.33 -0.53
C PHE A 201 3.63 -3.09 -0.98
N LYS A 202 3.86 -2.15 -0.07
CA LYS A 202 4.52 -0.87 -0.39
C LYS A 202 5.76 -0.61 0.46
N HIS A 203 5.90 -1.34 1.55
CA HIS A 203 6.96 -1.11 2.51
C HIS A 203 7.53 -2.43 3.03
N ALA A 204 8.83 -2.44 3.29
CA ALA A 204 9.52 -3.54 3.94
C ALA A 204 10.49 -3.02 5.00
N ILE A 205 10.59 -3.72 6.12
CA ILE A 205 11.62 -3.51 7.15
C ILE A 205 12.45 -4.78 7.20
N ILE A 206 13.76 -4.64 7.06
CA ILE A 206 14.70 -5.75 6.95
C ILE A 206 15.74 -5.61 8.05
N ASN A 207 15.75 -6.56 8.98
CA ASN A 207 16.77 -6.61 10.02
C ASN A 207 18.11 -7.13 9.48
N PRO A 208 19.23 -6.82 10.17
CA PRO A 208 20.56 -7.32 9.79
C PRO A 208 20.67 -8.84 9.64
N ASN A 209 19.84 -9.59 10.35
CA ASN A 209 19.80 -11.05 10.31
C ASN A 209 18.96 -11.60 9.14
N GLY A 210 18.46 -10.74 8.24
CA GLY A 210 17.63 -11.13 7.10
C GLY A 210 16.15 -11.29 7.42
N ALA A 211 15.69 -11.14 8.67
CA ALA A 211 14.26 -11.13 8.97
C ALA A 211 13.59 -9.90 8.32
N CYS A 212 12.49 -10.13 7.62
CA CYS A 212 11.75 -9.15 6.85
C CYS A 212 10.30 -9.05 7.32
N PHE A 213 9.85 -7.82 7.53
CA PHE A 213 8.46 -7.49 7.78
C PHE A 213 7.96 -6.61 6.66
N ILE A 214 6.99 -7.11 5.90
CA ILE A 214 6.45 -6.49 4.70
C ILE A 214 5.02 -6.02 4.99
N PHE A 215 4.66 -4.80 4.57
CA PHE A 215 3.35 -4.24 4.86
C PHE A 215 2.79 -3.30 3.79
N LYS A 216 1.45 -3.30 3.69
CA LYS A 216 0.66 -2.45 2.76
C LYS A 216 0.25 -1.14 3.41
N LYS A 217 -0.18 -1.23 4.68
CA LYS A 217 -0.74 -0.11 5.45
C LYS A 217 0.33 0.63 6.22
N VAL A 218 0.16 1.94 6.35
CA VAL A 218 1.02 2.75 7.21
C VAL A 218 0.89 2.26 8.65
N LEU A 219 2.02 1.88 9.25
CA LEU A 219 2.07 1.47 10.65
C LEU A 219 1.75 2.64 11.58
N THR A 220 1.08 2.35 12.70
CA THR A 220 0.95 3.34 13.77
C THR A 220 2.32 3.66 14.36
N PRO A 221 2.48 4.84 15.00
CA PRO A 221 3.73 5.17 15.68
C PRO A 221 4.13 4.12 16.73
N PHE A 222 3.16 3.51 17.41
CA PHE A 222 3.41 2.43 18.36
C PHE A 222 3.96 1.19 17.66
N GLN A 223 3.33 0.75 16.58
CA GLN A 223 3.77 -0.40 15.78
C GLN A 223 5.17 -0.18 15.21
N MET A 224 5.41 0.97 14.57
CA MET A 224 6.70 1.31 14.02
C MET A 224 7.79 1.40 15.12
N LYS A 225 7.48 1.97 16.28
CA LYS A 225 8.43 1.97 17.41
C LYS A 225 8.72 0.54 17.92
N SER A 226 7.70 -0.30 18.02
CA SER A 226 7.83 -1.67 18.51
C SER A 226 8.69 -2.51 17.58
N ILE A 227 8.48 -2.39 16.27
CA ILE A 227 9.22 -3.18 15.28
C ILE A 227 10.67 -2.73 15.15
N LEU A 228 10.96 -1.43 15.26
CA LEU A 228 12.33 -0.90 15.18
C LEU A 228 13.13 -1.09 16.46
N LYS A 229 12.47 -1.24 17.61
CA LYS A 229 13.15 -1.55 18.89
C LYS A 229 13.44 -3.04 19.06
N ASN A 230 12.53 -3.90 18.60
CA ASN A 230 12.64 -5.33 18.79
C ASN A 230 13.39 -5.94 17.60
N LYS A 231 14.58 -6.51 17.84
CA LYS A 231 15.33 -7.25 16.81
C LYS A 231 14.75 -8.64 16.55
N ASN A 232 14.00 -9.18 17.52
CA ASN A 232 13.28 -10.45 17.40
C ASN A 232 11.78 -10.15 17.22
N TRP A 233 11.19 -10.67 16.14
CA TRP A 233 9.79 -10.46 15.80
C TRP A 233 8.89 -11.68 16.04
N ASN A 234 9.39 -12.73 16.69
CA ASN A 234 8.62 -13.95 16.97
C ASN A 234 7.27 -13.65 17.64
N GLN A 235 7.23 -12.72 18.61
CA GLN A 235 5.97 -12.36 19.26
C GLN A 235 5.00 -11.65 18.29
N ILE A 236 5.52 -10.83 17.37
CA ILE A 236 4.69 -10.16 16.37
C ILE A 236 4.17 -11.18 15.35
N GLU A 237 4.97 -12.16 14.96
CA GLU A 237 4.55 -13.28 14.13
C GLU A 237 3.45 -14.11 14.82
N LEU A 238 3.60 -14.42 16.10
CA LEU A 238 2.58 -15.09 16.91
C LEU A 238 1.29 -14.28 16.99
N ASP A 239 1.37 -12.96 17.19
CA ASP A 239 0.20 -12.07 17.20
C ASP A 239 -0.51 -12.07 15.84
N LEU A 240 0.23 -12.18 14.72
CA LEU A 240 -0.34 -12.28 13.37
C LEU A 240 -1.09 -13.61 13.21
N SER A 241 -0.42 -14.73 13.49
CA SER A 241 -1.05 -16.07 13.44
C SER A 241 -2.27 -16.14 14.34
N ALA A 242 -2.20 -15.63 15.57
CA ALA A 242 -3.33 -15.59 16.48
C ALA A 242 -4.49 -14.77 15.90
N THR A 243 -4.21 -13.62 15.28
CA THR A 243 -5.24 -12.80 14.63
C THR A 243 -5.91 -13.54 13.47
N ILE A 244 -5.14 -14.26 12.65
CA ILE A 244 -5.64 -15.09 11.53
C ILE A 244 -6.52 -16.22 12.07
N HIS A 245 -6.00 -17.05 12.98
CA HIS A 245 -6.69 -18.25 13.46
C HIS A 245 -7.97 -17.94 14.26
N THR A 246 -7.99 -16.83 15.01
CA THR A 246 -9.17 -16.43 15.79
C THR A 246 -10.17 -15.62 15.00
N ASN A 247 -9.85 -15.25 13.74
CA ASN A 247 -10.64 -14.30 12.94
C ASN A 247 -10.98 -13.01 13.72
N SER A 248 -10.04 -12.51 14.52
CA SER A 248 -10.29 -11.35 15.38
C SER A 248 -10.55 -10.09 14.55
N ILE A 249 -11.77 -9.56 14.66
CA ILE A 249 -12.21 -8.30 14.04
C ILE A 249 -11.34 -7.11 14.50
N ASN A 250 -10.88 -7.15 15.75
CA ASN A 250 -10.09 -6.06 16.32
C ASN A 250 -8.60 -6.33 16.30
N GLY A 251 -8.14 -7.44 15.73
CA GLY A 251 -6.74 -7.84 15.81
C GLY A 251 -6.29 -8.26 17.22
N ILE A 252 -5.12 -8.88 17.31
CA ILE A 252 -4.48 -9.29 18.57
C ILE A 252 -3.10 -8.63 18.66
N GLY A 253 -2.70 -8.26 19.89
CA GLY A 253 -1.36 -7.77 20.20
C GLY A 253 -0.92 -6.59 19.32
N PHE A 254 0.19 -6.77 18.60
CA PHE A 254 0.73 -5.78 17.66
C PHE A 254 -0.28 -5.30 16.60
N PHE A 255 -1.22 -6.17 16.19
CA PHE A 255 -2.22 -5.88 15.17
C PHE A 255 -3.53 -5.36 15.74
N LYS A 256 -3.62 -5.13 17.05
CA LYS A 256 -4.84 -4.60 17.65
C LYS A 256 -5.21 -3.26 17.00
N LYS A 257 -6.48 -3.12 16.61
CA LYS A 257 -7.03 -1.93 15.99
C LYS A 257 -7.03 -0.80 17.00
N ASP A 258 -6.16 0.19 16.78
CA ASP A 258 -6.16 1.41 17.59
C ASP A 258 -7.42 2.22 17.27
N LEU A 259 -8.26 2.46 18.28
CA LEU A 259 -9.46 3.31 18.17
C LEU A 259 -9.10 4.80 18.02
N TYR A 260 -7.85 5.18 18.33
CA TYR A 260 -7.35 6.55 18.24
C TYR A 260 -6.23 6.65 17.21
N ILE A 261 -6.58 6.97 15.96
CA ILE A 261 -5.58 7.37 14.95
C ILE A 261 -5.15 8.80 15.25
N ASN A 262 -4.24 8.95 16.21
CA ASN A 262 -3.47 10.19 16.27
C ASN A 262 -2.54 10.19 15.06
N LYS A 263 -2.85 11.01 14.06
CA LYS A 263 -2.03 11.21 12.85
C LYS A 263 -0.73 11.92 13.23
N THR A 264 0.16 11.28 13.97
CA THR A 264 1.51 11.81 14.16
C THR A 264 2.33 11.51 12.92
N LYS A 265 2.80 12.59 12.30
CA LYS A 265 3.58 12.61 11.04
C LYS A 265 5.00 12.05 11.17
N CYS A 266 5.42 11.70 12.39
CA CYS A 266 6.70 11.08 12.73
C CYS A 266 6.60 10.36 14.07
N LEU A 267 7.38 9.29 14.23
CA LEU A 267 7.80 8.78 15.54
C LEU A 267 8.43 9.92 16.35
N LYS A 268 7.75 10.42 17.38
CA LYS A 268 8.35 11.27 18.43
C LYS A 268 8.83 10.36 19.55
#